data_AF-A0A841VS84-F1
#
_entry.id   AF-A0A841VS84-F1
#
_cell.length_a   1.000
_cell.length_b   1.000
_cell.length_c   1.000
_cell.angle_alpha   90.00
_cell.angle_beta   90.00
_cell.angle_gamma   90.00
#
_symmetry.space_group_name_H-M   'P 1'
#
loop_
_entity.id
_entity.type
_entity.pdbx_description
1 polymer ?
#
loop_
_entity_poly.entity_id
_entity_poly.type
_entity_poly.pdbx_seq_one_letter_code
_entity_poly.pdbx_strand_id
1 'polypeptide(L)' 'MDDDEDIIEIPLRPLVWMGDSLKNIRSFPEEVRASVGYALQLVQAG' A
#
# COMPACT_ATOMS: atom_id res chain seq x y z
N MET A 1 -26.27 14.67 -2.48
CA MET A 1 -25.11 14.83 -1.60
C MET A 1 -24.01 14.10 -2.34
N ASP A 2 -23.43 14.80 -3.31
CA ASP A 2 -22.32 14.31 -4.12
C ASP A 2 -21.07 14.52 -3.27
N ASP A 3 -20.86 13.61 -2.31
CA ASP A 3 -19.63 13.52 -1.53
C ASP A 3 -18.59 12.73 -2.33
N ASP A 4 -18.43 13.05 -3.62
CA ASP A 4 -17.24 12.70 -4.41
C ASP A 4 -16.15 13.70 -4.03
N GLU A 5 -15.78 13.64 -2.74
CA GLU A 5 -14.63 14.35 -2.17
C GLU A 5 -13.42 13.96 -3.01
N ASP A 6 -12.90 14.93 -3.77
CA ASP A 6 -11.85 14.79 -4.77
C ASP A 6 -10.89 13.63 -4.45
N ILE A 7 -11.12 12.46 -5.06
CA ILE A 7 -10.19 11.34 -4.92
C ILE A 7 -8.95 11.79 -5.67
N ILE A 8 -8.00 12.36 -4.94
CA ILE A 8 -6.69 12.70 -5.45
C ILE A 8 -6.04 11.38 -5.81
N GLU A 9 -6.18 10.96 -7.06
CA GLU A 9 -5.46 9.83 -7.63
C GLU A 9 -3.99 10.22 -7.69
N ILE A 10 -3.28 10.05 -6.57
CA ILE A 10 -1.83 10.16 -6.54
C ILE A 10 -1.31 8.99 -7.37
N PRO A 11 -0.61 9.26 -8.50
CA PRO A 11 -0.06 8.18 -9.31
C PRO A 11 0.99 7.43 -8.50
N LEU A 12 0.59 6.29 -7.95
CA LEU A 12 1.43 5.46 -7.09
C LEU A 12 2.58 4.87 -7.91
N ARG A 13 3.81 5.09 -7.47
CA ARG A 13 4.99 4.43 -8.06
C ARG A 13 4.80 2.91 -8.02
N PRO A 14 5.13 2.18 -9.11
CA PRO A 14 4.93 0.74 -9.13
C PRO A 14 5.84 0.05 -8.12
N LEU A 15 5.28 -0.87 -7.33
CA LEU A 15 6.03 -1.66 -6.37
C LEU A 15 6.51 -2.97 -7.00
N VAL A 16 7.81 -3.21 -6.96
CA VAL A 16 8.42 -4.46 -7.45
C VAL A 16 8.75 -5.35 -6.26
N TRP A 17 8.13 -6.53 -6.21
CA TRP A 17 8.40 -7.52 -5.19
C TRP A 17 9.62 -8.36 -5.54
N MET A 18 10.56 -8.46 -4.60
CA MET A 18 11.78 -9.25 -4.78
C MET A 18 11.63 -10.62 -4.11
N GLY A 19 11.81 -11.70 -4.86
CA GLY A 19 11.74 -13.07 -4.34
C GLY A 19 10.42 -13.36 -3.60
N ASP A 20 10.51 -13.83 -2.37
CA ASP A 20 9.35 -14.19 -1.54
C ASP A 20 8.80 -13.03 -0.69
N SER A 21 9.22 -11.77 -0.94
CA SER A 21 8.80 -10.61 -0.13
C SER A 21 7.28 -10.48 -0.01
N LEU A 22 6.54 -10.66 -1.12
CA LEU A 22 5.08 -10.61 -1.12
C LEU A 22 4.46 -11.72 -0.26
N LYS A 23 5.01 -12.93 -0.31
CA LYS A 23 4.52 -14.07 0.47
C LYS A 23 4.75 -13.85 1.96
N ASN A 24 5.93 -13.34 2.31
CA ASN A 24 6.29 -13.04 3.71
C ASN A 24 5.38 -11.96 4.30
N ILE A 25 5.09 -10.89 3.55
CA ILE A 25 4.18 -9.84 4.05
C ILE A 25 2.77 -10.39 4.22
N ARG A 26 2.30 -11.26 3.31
CA ARG A 26 0.97 -11.85 3.41
C ARG A 26 0.80 -12.83 4.57
N SER A 27 1.88 -13.45 5.04
CA SER A 27 1.86 -14.37 6.19
C SER A 27 1.89 -13.65 7.54
N PHE A 28 2.15 -12.34 7.56
CA PHE A 28 2.12 -11.56 8.78
C PHE A 28 0.71 -11.44 9.38
N PRO A 29 0.61 -11.25 10.70
CA PRO A 29 -0.64 -10.90 11.35
C PRO A 29 -1.27 -9.64 10.74
N GLU A 30 -2.59 -9.53 10.83
CA GLU A 30 -3.36 -8.45 10.19
C GLU A 30 -2.87 -7.04 10.56
N GLU A 31 -2.59 -6.81 11.84
CA GLU A 31 -2.07 -5.53 12.36
C GLU A 31 -0.73 -5.14 11.73
N VAL A 32 0.14 -6.12 11.49
CA VAL A 32 1.44 -5.90 10.86
C VAL A 32 1.27 -5.63 9.37
N ARG A 33 0.35 -6.34 8.69
CA ARG A 33 0.03 -6.09 7.28
C ARG A 33 -0.52 -4.68 7.06
N ALA A 34 -1.38 -4.20 7.95
CA ALA A 34 -1.91 -2.83 7.89
C ALA A 34 -0.78 -1.80 7.98
N SER A 35 0.13 -1.98 8.95
CA SER A 35 1.29 -1.11 9.14
C SER A 35 2.24 -1.11 7.93
N VAL A 36 2.54 -2.30 7.39
CA VAL A 36 3.38 -2.46 6.20
C VAL A 36 2.71 -1.87 4.96
N GLY A 37 1.41 -2.11 4.76
CA GLY A 37 0.64 -1.56 3.65
C GLY A 37 0.65 -0.04 3.63
N TYR A 38 0.45 0.58 4.79
CA TYR A 38 0.53 2.03 4.93
C TYR A 38 1.92 2.57 4.58
N ALA A 39 2.98 1.95 5.08
CA ALA A 39 4.35 2.34 4.76
C ALA A 39 4.66 2.21 3.26
N LEU A 40 4.19 1.14 2.61
CA LEU A 40 4.36 0.95 1.17
C LEU A 40 3.61 2.03 0.39
N GLN A 41 2.38 2.36 0.79
CA GLN A 41 1.61 3.41 0.15
C GLN A 41 2.30 4.79 0.24
N LEU A 42 2.89 5.13 1.39
CA LEU A 42 3.68 6.35 1.54
C LEU A 42 4.87 6.38 0.58
N VAL A 43 5.61 5.27 0.48
CA VAL A 43 6.74 5.17 -0.46
C VAL A 43 6.26 5.26 -1.90
N GLN A 44 5.09 4.70 -2.24
CA GLN A 44 4.53 4.81 -3.57
C GLN A 44 4.07 6.23 -3.91
N ALA A 45 3.60 7.00 -2.91
CA ALA A 45 3.07 8.35 -3.09
C ALA A 45 4.13 9.43 -3.39
N GLY A 46 5.40 9.23 -3.00
CA GLY A 46 6.47 10.19 -3.30
C GLY A 46 7.24 10.63 -2.10
#